data_AF-A0AAP3EUG9-F1
#
_entry.id   AF-A0AAP3EUG9-F1
#
_cell.length_a   1.000
_cell.length_b   1.000
_cell.length_c   1.000
_cell.angle_alpha   90.00
_cell.angle_beta   90.00
_cell.angle_gamma   90.00
#
_symmetry.space_group_name_H-M   'P 1'
#
loop_
_entity.id
_entity.type
_entity.pdbx_description
1 polymer ?
#
loop_
_entity_poly.entity_id
_entity_poly.type
_entity_poly.pdbx_seq_one_letter_code
_entity_poly.pdbx_strand_id
1 'polypeptide(L)'
;MTIRPHPDPATPDATWRDVPVVGFTVAAGIAVLFCLVWLLRDGLTTDYTWGLLLAPVLMGVAGVAVMVLWERLLARVPRLVATLVAAVALLAFVLVLAWWLVEVNAQTHLFTGSTFWLLAVAPVCAGLAWLAHRLLPAARRPVGEPPAALDDDAWARRLAGVLRLRKDLPDARVAEIVRDARARGAAAGRPLAQELGSPEAYAAGFQKDRVVAPRRQAWAVTALVVLILATRLPGVVAGERLSGWDVAYLLVAVVVLVWEWRDYRAAVRRARG
;
A
#
# COMPACT_ATOMS: atom_id res chain seq x y z
N MET A 1 0.52 14.71 -33.34
CA MET A 1 0.57 15.14 -31.92
C MET A 1 -0.47 14.33 -31.17
N THR A 2 -0.08 13.19 -30.63
CA THR A 2 -0.99 12.21 -30.02
C THR A 2 -1.29 12.64 -28.58
N ILE A 3 -2.46 13.25 -28.38
CA ILE A 3 -2.96 13.59 -27.03
C ILE A 3 -3.17 12.27 -26.31
N ARG A 4 -2.29 11.95 -25.35
CA ARG A 4 -2.52 10.84 -24.43
C ARG A 4 -3.81 11.16 -23.66
N PRO A 5 -4.83 10.28 -23.65
CA PRO A 5 -5.99 10.48 -22.81
C PRO A 5 -5.53 10.60 -21.37
N HIS A 6 -5.96 11.67 -20.71
CA HIS A 6 -5.71 11.91 -19.30
C HIS A 6 -6.25 10.71 -18.49
N PRO A 7 -5.51 10.16 -17.52
CA PRO A 7 -6.01 9.05 -16.71
C PRO A 7 -7.32 9.46 -16.04
N ASP A 8 -8.34 8.62 -16.19
CA ASP A 8 -9.65 8.82 -15.61
C ASP A 8 -9.53 8.71 -14.08
N PRO A 9 -9.76 9.77 -13.30
CA PRO A 9 -9.42 9.81 -11.87
C PRO A 9 -10.31 8.91 -10.98
N ALA A 10 -11.26 8.18 -11.58
CA ALA A 10 -12.29 7.41 -10.89
C ALA A 10 -11.98 5.92 -10.72
N THR A 11 -10.98 5.38 -11.42
CA THR A 11 -10.60 3.98 -11.29
C THR A 11 -9.48 3.82 -10.25
N PRO A 12 -9.56 2.85 -9.32
CA PRO A 12 -8.41 2.49 -8.49
C PRO A 12 -7.21 2.22 -9.41
N ASP A 13 -6.09 2.92 -9.17
CA ASP A 13 -4.87 2.72 -9.96
C ASP A 13 -4.35 1.28 -9.81
N ALA A 14 -4.52 0.68 -8.63
CA ALA A 14 -4.13 -0.70 -8.36
C ALA A 14 -5.27 -1.72 -8.61
N THR A 15 -5.01 -2.65 -9.53
CA THR A 15 -5.87 -3.79 -9.87
C THR A 15 -5.33 -5.08 -9.22
N TRP A 16 -6.19 -6.08 -8.97
CA TRP A 16 -5.73 -7.41 -8.50
C TRP A 16 -4.68 -8.08 -9.42
N ARG A 17 -4.61 -7.64 -10.68
CA ARG A 17 -3.57 -8.00 -11.63
C ARG A 17 -2.19 -7.48 -11.23
N ASP A 18 -2.12 -6.34 -10.56
CA ASP A 18 -0.86 -5.72 -10.16
C ASP A 18 -0.24 -6.47 -8.97
N VAL A 19 -1.03 -7.24 -8.22
CA VAL A 19 -0.54 -8.07 -7.11
C VAL A 19 0.56 -9.04 -7.54
N PRO A 20 0.36 -9.93 -8.53
CA PRO A 20 1.44 -10.81 -8.98
C PRO A 20 2.55 -10.03 -9.70
N VAL A 21 2.24 -9.09 -10.58
CA VAL A 21 3.26 -8.42 -11.41
C VAL A 21 4.17 -7.51 -10.56
N VAL A 22 3.58 -6.60 -9.78
CA VAL A 22 4.32 -5.69 -8.91
C VAL A 22 4.85 -6.45 -7.69
N GLY A 23 4.08 -7.39 -7.14
CA GLY A 23 4.49 -8.18 -5.98
C GLY A 23 5.74 -9.01 -6.26
N PHE A 24 5.83 -9.70 -7.40
CA PHE A 24 7.04 -10.44 -7.78
C PHE A 24 8.22 -9.51 -8.13
N THR A 25 7.95 -8.32 -8.68
CA THR A 25 9.01 -7.33 -8.94
C THR A 25 9.61 -6.81 -7.63
N VAL A 26 8.75 -6.47 -6.65
CA VAL A 26 9.17 -6.06 -5.30
C VAL A 26 9.89 -7.21 -4.60
N ALA A 27 9.39 -8.45 -4.72
CA ALA A 27 10.03 -9.64 -4.17
C ALA A 27 11.46 -9.84 -4.71
N ALA A 28 11.70 -9.57 -5.99
CA ALA A 28 13.05 -9.65 -6.57
C ALA A 28 14.01 -8.64 -5.90
N GLY A 29 13.57 -7.41 -5.67
CA GLY A 29 14.34 -6.41 -4.93
C GLY A 29 14.60 -6.82 -3.47
N ILE A 30 13.59 -7.36 -2.78
CA ILE A 30 13.71 -7.87 -1.41
C ILE A 30 14.69 -9.04 -1.36
N ALA A 31 14.69 -9.94 -2.36
CA ALA A 31 15.60 -11.08 -2.42
C ALA A 31 17.07 -10.66 -2.55
N VAL A 32 17.37 -9.61 -3.35
CA VAL A 32 18.71 -9.04 -3.43
C VAL A 32 19.14 -8.45 -2.09
N LEU A 33 18.24 -7.74 -1.42
CA LEU A 33 18.50 -7.19 -0.08
C LEU A 33 18.74 -8.30 0.95
N PHE A 34 17.98 -9.39 0.89
CA PHE A 34 18.19 -10.58 1.72
C PHE A 34 19.58 -11.18 1.50
N CYS A 35 20.00 -11.32 0.23
CA CYS A 35 21.34 -11.79 -0.10
C CYS A 35 22.42 -10.91 0.53
N LEU A 36 22.30 -9.59 0.40
CA LEU A 36 23.27 -8.64 0.97
C LEU A 36 23.33 -8.74 2.50
N VAL A 37 22.18 -8.76 3.16
CA VAL A 37 22.09 -8.84 4.63
C VAL A 37 22.70 -10.15 5.15
N TRP A 38 22.36 -11.28 4.55
CA TRP A 38 22.91 -12.58 4.95
C TRP A 38 24.39 -12.71 4.65
N LEU A 39 24.86 -12.15 3.53
CA LEU A 39 26.29 -12.13 3.19
C LEU A 39 27.10 -11.31 4.21
N LEU A 40 26.54 -10.20 4.69
CA LEU A 40 27.15 -9.34 5.70
C LEU A 40 27.09 -9.94 7.12
N ARG A 41 26.04 -10.70 7.43
CA ARG A 41 25.80 -11.26 8.77
C ARG A 41 26.51 -12.60 8.99
N ASP A 42 26.33 -13.54 8.07
CA ASP A 42 26.68 -14.95 8.25
C ASP A 42 27.78 -15.42 7.26
N GLY A 43 28.25 -14.52 6.39
CA GLY A 43 29.36 -14.76 5.47
C GLY A 43 28.94 -15.45 4.18
N LEU A 44 29.84 -16.26 3.61
CA LEU A 44 29.64 -16.89 2.28
C LEU A 44 28.73 -18.12 2.31
N THR A 45 28.42 -18.65 3.48
CA THR A 45 27.67 -19.89 3.66
C THR A 45 26.40 -19.64 4.46
N THR A 46 25.28 -20.20 4.01
CA THR A 46 23.97 -20.02 4.62
C THR A 46 23.20 -21.33 4.62
N ASP A 47 22.49 -21.59 5.72
CA ASP A 47 21.53 -22.68 5.81
C ASP A 47 20.21 -22.25 5.16
N TYR A 48 19.83 -22.95 4.10
CA TYR A 48 18.61 -22.67 3.36
C TYR A 48 17.42 -23.38 4.00
N THR A 49 16.40 -22.60 4.27
CA THR A 49 15.09 -23.07 4.74
C THR A 49 14.01 -22.58 3.77
N TRP A 50 12.84 -23.22 3.79
CA TRP A 50 11.70 -22.73 3.00
C TRP A 50 11.32 -21.31 3.41
N GLY A 51 11.54 -20.96 4.68
CA GLY A 51 11.24 -19.64 5.23
C GLY A 51 12.09 -18.59 4.57
N LEU A 52 13.39 -18.84 4.46
CA LEU A 52 14.33 -17.92 3.85
C LEU A 52 14.08 -17.72 2.34
N LEU A 53 13.73 -18.78 1.63
CA LEU A 53 13.49 -18.73 0.18
C LEU A 53 12.13 -18.09 -0.18
N LEU A 54 11.08 -18.35 0.61
CA LEU A 54 9.74 -17.83 0.34
C LEU A 54 9.48 -16.45 0.96
N ALA A 55 10.25 -16.03 1.96
CA ALA A 55 10.05 -14.74 2.64
C ALA A 55 10.01 -13.55 1.68
N PRO A 56 10.93 -13.38 0.70
CA PRO A 56 10.86 -12.24 -0.23
C PRO A 56 9.57 -12.22 -1.06
N VAL A 57 9.11 -13.40 -1.49
CA VAL A 57 7.88 -13.55 -2.29
C VAL A 57 6.66 -13.22 -1.44
N LEU A 58 6.59 -13.76 -0.23
CA LEU A 58 5.50 -13.52 0.70
C LEU A 58 5.42 -12.04 1.08
N MET A 59 6.55 -11.38 1.34
CA MET A 59 6.59 -9.94 1.65
C MET A 59 6.16 -9.09 0.45
N GLY A 60 6.68 -9.38 -0.75
CA GLY A 60 6.34 -8.62 -1.96
C GLY A 60 4.87 -8.76 -2.36
N VAL A 61 4.39 -10.00 -2.45
CA VAL A 61 3.01 -10.29 -2.87
C VAL A 61 2.00 -9.82 -1.84
N ALA A 62 2.21 -10.10 -0.55
CA ALA A 62 1.27 -9.68 0.49
C ALA A 62 1.23 -8.16 0.66
N GLY A 63 2.39 -7.48 0.56
CA GLY A 63 2.43 -6.02 0.60
C GLY A 63 1.59 -5.37 -0.50
N VAL A 64 1.73 -5.86 -1.74
CA VAL A 64 0.94 -5.35 -2.87
C VAL A 64 -0.53 -5.78 -2.75
N ALA A 65 -0.83 -6.98 -2.25
CA ALA A 65 -2.21 -7.43 -2.01
C ALA A 65 -2.92 -6.55 -0.98
N VAL A 66 -2.26 -6.20 0.13
CA VAL A 66 -2.79 -5.28 1.15
C VAL A 66 -3.01 -3.88 0.57
N MET A 67 -2.10 -3.40 -0.29
CA MET A 67 -2.26 -2.12 -0.99
C MET A 67 -3.45 -2.14 -1.97
N VAL A 68 -3.64 -3.22 -2.74
CA VAL A 68 -4.78 -3.34 -3.65
C VAL A 68 -6.10 -3.44 -2.88
N LEU A 69 -6.11 -4.21 -1.78
CA LEU A 69 -7.25 -4.30 -0.88
C LEU A 69 -7.60 -2.93 -0.30
N TRP A 70 -6.58 -2.18 0.15
CA TRP A 70 -6.69 -0.82 0.65
C TRP A 70 -7.42 0.10 -0.33
N GLU A 71 -6.92 0.19 -1.56
CA GLU A 71 -7.45 1.12 -2.57
C GLU A 71 -8.85 0.75 -3.02
N ARG A 72 -9.15 -0.56 -3.13
CA ARG A 72 -10.49 -1.04 -3.45
C ARG A 72 -11.49 -0.75 -2.33
N LEU A 73 -11.08 -0.90 -1.07
CA LEU A 73 -11.92 -0.56 0.06
C LEU A 73 -12.15 0.95 0.14
N LEU A 74 -11.12 1.78 -0.09
CA LEU A 74 -11.27 3.24 -0.12
C LEU A 74 -12.30 3.73 -1.12
N ALA A 75 -12.46 3.04 -2.25
CA ALA A 75 -13.47 3.37 -3.24
C ALA A 75 -14.91 3.10 -2.76
N ARG A 76 -15.12 2.25 -1.75
CA ARG A 76 -16.44 1.76 -1.31
C ARG A 76 -16.82 2.15 0.11
N VAL A 77 -15.86 2.20 1.02
CA VAL A 77 -16.08 2.42 2.46
C VAL A 77 -15.32 3.66 2.94
N PRO A 78 -15.69 4.24 4.10
CA PRO A 78 -14.90 5.32 4.71
C PRO A 78 -13.47 4.86 4.99
N ARG A 79 -12.55 5.82 5.02
CA ARG A 79 -11.10 5.59 5.19
C ARG A 79 -10.80 4.84 6.48
N LEU A 80 -11.55 5.10 7.56
CA LEU A 80 -11.37 4.40 8.84
C LEU A 80 -11.65 2.90 8.73
N VAL A 81 -12.76 2.53 8.10
CA VAL A 81 -13.14 1.11 7.92
C VAL A 81 -12.16 0.42 6.99
N ALA A 82 -11.78 1.09 5.89
CA ALA A 82 -10.69 0.60 5.07
C ALA A 82 -9.45 0.35 5.96
N THR A 83 -9.00 1.33 6.78
CA THR A 83 -7.73 1.25 7.58
C THR A 83 -7.76 0.05 8.49
N LEU A 84 -8.86 -0.14 9.17
CA LEU A 84 -9.02 -1.25 10.08
C LEU A 84 -8.97 -2.59 9.35
N VAL A 85 -9.70 -2.73 8.24
CA VAL A 85 -9.70 -4.00 7.47
C VAL A 85 -8.31 -4.31 6.91
N ALA A 86 -7.61 -3.34 6.32
CA ALA A 86 -6.28 -3.56 5.79
C ALA A 86 -5.24 -3.82 6.90
N ALA A 87 -5.35 -3.11 8.04
CA ALA A 87 -4.48 -3.33 9.19
C ALA A 87 -4.70 -4.71 9.82
N VAL A 88 -5.96 -5.15 9.97
CA VAL A 88 -6.31 -6.48 10.47
C VAL A 88 -5.83 -7.56 9.50
N ALA A 89 -6.02 -7.37 8.18
CA ALA A 89 -5.53 -8.32 7.18
C ALA A 89 -3.99 -8.42 7.21
N LEU A 90 -3.29 -7.29 7.32
CA LEU A 90 -1.84 -7.27 7.45
C LEU A 90 -1.38 -7.94 8.76
N LEU A 91 -2.02 -7.64 9.89
CA LEU A 91 -1.69 -8.24 11.18
C LEU A 91 -1.92 -9.75 11.15
N ALA A 92 -3.05 -10.21 10.64
CA ALA A 92 -3.34 -11.63 10.48
C ALA A 92 -2.30 -12.30 9.58
N PHE A 93 -1.92 -11.67 8.46
CA PHE A 93 -0.87 -12.18 7.59
C PHE A 93 0.48 -12.29 8.33
N VAL A 94 0.88 -11.25 9.07
CA VAL A 94 2.13 -11.26 9.84
C VAL A 94 2.10 -12.35 10.92
N LEU A 95 0.98 -12.53 11.63
CA LEU A 95 0.84 -13.57 12.66
C LEU A 95 0.90 -14.98 12.05
N VAL A 96 0.20 -15.21 10.95
CA VAL A 96 0.24 -16.49 10.23
C VAL A 96 1.63 -16.77 9.69
N LEU A 97 2.30 -15.76 9.13
CA LEU A 97 3.67 -15.87 8.62
C LEU A 97 4.66 -16.18 9.75
N ALA A 98 4.55 -15.48 10.89
CA ALA A 98 5.37 -15.73 12.06
C ALA A 98 5.14 -17.14 12.61
N TRP A 99 3.88 -17.56 12.76
CA TRP A 99 3.54 -18.93 13.18
C TRP A 99 4.11 -19.97 12.22
N TRP A 100 3.96 -19.79 10.90
CA TRP A 100 4.53 -20.70 9.91
C TRP A 100 6.06 -20.75 9.97
N LEU A 101 6.73 -19.60 10.13
CA LEU A 101 8.20 -19.56 10.26
C LEU A 101 8.70 -20.24 11.53
N VAL A 102 8.01 -20.07 12.66
CA VAL A 102 8.44 -20.59 13.97
C VAL A 102 8.03 -22.05 14.16
N GLU A 103 6.80 -22.41 13.82
CA GLU A 103 6.26 -23.74 14.16
C GLU A 103 6.48 -24.75 13.04
N VAL A 104 6.32 -24.32 11.79
CA VAL A 104 6.37 -25.21 10.62
C VAL A 104 7.77 -25.23 9.99
N ASN A 105 8.47 -24.10 9.98
CA ASN A 105 9.76 -23.95 9.29
C ASN A 105 10.98 -24.19 10.17
N ALA A 106 10.87 -24.02 11.50
CA ALA A 106 12.03 -24.09 12.40
C ALA A 106 12.77 -25.44 12.38
N GLN A 107 12.11 -26.51 11.93
CA GLN A 107 12.72 -27.84 11.81
C GLN A 107 13.11 -28.21 10.37
N THR A 108 12.87 -27.34 9.39
CA THR A 108 13.14 -27.65 7.97
C THR A 108 14.49 -27.10 7.52
N HIS A 109 15.52 -27.94 7.57
CA HIS A 109 16.78 -27.73 6.85
C HIS A 109 16.65 -28.31 5.44
N LEU A 110 16.93 -27.51 4.41
CA LEU A 110 16.93 -27.99 3.02
C LEU A 110 18.34 -28.38 2.59
N PHE A 111 19.27 -27.44 2.69
CA PHE A 111 20.68 -27.63 2.39
C PHE A 111 21.51 -26.45 2.92
N THR A 112 22.79 -26.68 3.11
CA THR A 112 23.77 -25.62 3.37
C THR A 112 24.46 -25.28 2.06
N GLY A 113 24.52 -24.00 1.69
CA GLY A 113 25.07 -23.59 0.41
C GLY A 113 25.65 -22.19 0.43
N SER A 114 26.19 -21.78 -0.72
CA SER A 114 26.68 -20.43 -0.93
C SER A 114 25.56 -19.40 -0.82
N THR A 115 25.74 -18.33 -0.05
CA THR A 115 24.74 -17.27 0.15
C THR A 115 24.26 -16.65 -1.17
N PHE A 116 25.10 -16.69 -2.21
CA PHE A 116 24.76 -16.23 -3.55
C PHE A 116 23.60 -16.99 -4.21
N TRP A 117 23.21 -18.17 -3.71
CA TRP A 117 21.99 -18.84 -4.16
C TRP A 117 20.73 -17.99 -3.90
N LEU A 118 20.75 -17.05 -2.95
CA LEU A 118 19.66 -16.08 -2.76
C LEU A 118 19.50 -15.14 -3.96
N LEU A 119 20.57 -14.86 -4.71
CA LEU A 119 20.48 -14.09 -5.96
C LEU A 119 19.71 -14.83 -7.03
N ALA A 120 19.63 -16.17 -6.99
CA ALA A 120 18.84 -16.95 -7.94
C ALA A 120 17.32 -16.78 -7.72
N VAL A 121 16.89 -16.34 -6.53
CA VAL A 121 15.48 -16.04 -6.24
C VAL A 121 15.00 -14.80 -7.03
N ALA A 122 15.88 -13.81 -7.23
CA ALA A 122 15.56 -12.58 -7.95
C ALA A 122 15.17 -12.80 -9.44
N PRO A 123 15.95 -13.51 -10.28
CA PRO A 123 15.55 -13.79 -11.66
C PRO A 123 14.36 -14.73 -11.75
N VAL A 124 14.16 -15.66 -10.79
CA VAL A 124 12.94 -16.49 -10.73
C VAL A 124 11.71 -15.61 -10.48
N CYS A 125 11.78 -14.68 -9.53
CA CYS A 125 10.70 -13.72 -9.27
C CYS A 125 10.46 -12.81 -10.49
N ALA A 126 11.53 -12.31 -11.13
CA ALA A 126 11.41 -11.49 -12.34
C ALA A 126 10.77 -12.27 -13.51
N GLY A 127 11.11 -13.55 -13.68
CA GLY A 127 10.51 -14.44 -14.66
C GLY A 127 9.02 -14.68 -14.37
N LEU A 128 8.66 -14.89 -13.09
CA LEU A 128 7.26 -15.01 -12.66
C LEU A 128 6.48 -13.71 -12.88
N ALA A 129 7.09 -12.54 -12.63
CA ALA A 129 6.50 -11.24 -12.90
C ALA A 129 6.23 -11.05 -14.41
N TRP A 130 7.19 -11.41 -15.24
CA TRP A 130 7.06 -11.37 -16.70
C TRP A 130 5.97 -12.32 -17.20
N LEU A 131 5.93 -13.55 -16.66
CA LEU A 131 4.92 -14.55 -17.02
C LEU A 131 3.52 -14.09 -16.60
N ALA A 132 3.38 -13.56 -15.38
CA ALA A 132 2.13 -12.98 -14.91
C ALA A 132 1.68 -11.81 -15.80
N HIS A 133 2.61 -10.94 -16.21
CA HIS A 133 2.31 -9.85 -17.13
C HIS A 133 1.80 -10.36 -18.49
N ARG A 134 2.36 -11.46 -18.99
CA ARG A 134 2.02 -12.04 -20.29
C ARG A 134 0.70 -12.83 -20.27
N LEU A 135 0.42 -13.55 -19.19
CA LEU A 135 -0.75 -14.44 -19.08
C LEU A 135 -2.01 -13.73 -18.60
N LEU A 136 -1.88 -12.66 -17.81
CA LEU A 136 -3.05 -11.95 -17.30
C LEU A 136 -3.64 -11.06 -18.41
N PRO A 137 -4.94 -11.21 -18.75
CA PRO A 137 -5.59 -10.34 -19.73
C PRO A 137 -5.56 -8.88 -19.26
N ALA A 138 -5.39 -7.92 -20.18
CA ALA A 138 -5.57 -6.51 -19.87
C ALA A 138 -6.97 -6.35 -19.27
N ALA A 139 -7.07 -5.80 -18.06
CA ALA A 139 -8.35 -5.40 -17.53
C ALA A 139 -8.93 -4.43 -18.56
N ARG A 140 -9.98 -4.87 -19.28
CA ARG A 140 -10.66 -4.01 -20.24
C ARG A 140 -11.10 -2.80 -19.43
N ARG A 141 -10.48 -1.65 -19.70
CA ARG A 141 -11.03 -0.37 -19.25
C ARG A 141 -12.46 -0.36 -19.75
N PRO A 142 -13.47 -0.10 -18.90
CA PRO A 142 -14.75 0.32 -19.40
C PRO A 142 -14.45 1.59 -20.20
N VAL A 143 -14.37 1.45 -21.53
CA VAL A 143 -14.38 2.59 -22.44
C VAL A 143 -15.65 3.34 -22.07
N GLY A 144 -15.52 4.64 -21.78
CA GLY A 144 -16.60 5.46 -21.25
C GLY A 144 -17.90 5.25 -22.02
N GLU A 145 -18.73 4.35 -21.52
CA GLU A 145 -20.13 4.27 -21.87
C GLU A 145 -20.69 5.60 -21.35
N PRO A 146 -21.27 6.46 -22.20
CA PRO A 146 -21.98 7.64 -21.73
C PRO A 146 -22.96 7.13 -20.69
N PRO A 147 -22.86 7.56 -19.42
CA PRO A 147 -23.70 6.98 -18.38
C PRO A 147 -25.14 7.22 -18.80
N ALA A 148 -25.87 6.12 -19.08
CA ALA A 148 -27.32 6.13 -19.00
C ALA A 148 -27.65 6.87 -17.71
N ALA A 149 -28.46 7.94 -17.82
CA ALA A 149 -28.65 8.98 -16.81
C ALA A 149 -28.37 8.46 -15.40
N LEU A 150 -27.17 8.74 -14.87
CA LEU A 150 -26.78 8.30 -13.53
C LEU A 150 -27.81 8.87 -12.56
N ASP A 151 -28.53 7.99 -11.88
CA ASP A 151 -29.39 8.37 -10.78
C ASP A 151 -28.60 9.20 -9.75
N ASP A 152 -29.25 10.13 -9.08
CA ASP A 152 -28.62 11.12 -8.20
C ASP A 152 -27.84 10.44 -7.06
N ASP A 153 -28.30 9.28 -6.60
CA ASP A 153 -27.59 8.46 -5.61
C ASP A 153 -26.36 7.75 -6.19
N ALA A 154 -26.42 7.29 -7.44
CA ALA A 154 -25.27 6.71 -8.12
C ALA A 154 -24.22 7.79 -8.42
N TRP A 155 -24.65 8.99 -8.81
CA TRP A 155 -23.80 10.16 -9.00
C TRP A 155 -23.08 10.54 -7.70
N ALA A 156 -23.80 10.64 -6.58
CA ALA A 156 -23.25 10.96 -5.27
C ALA A 156 -22.24 9.90 -4.77
N ARG A 157 -22.53 8.60 -4.94
CA ARG A 157 -21.61 7.51 -4.60
C ARG A 157 -20.33 7.57 -5.43
N ARG A 158 -20.44 7.87 -6.73
CA ARG A 158 -19.30 8.00 -7.63
C ARG A 158 -18.42 9.20 -7.27
N LEU A 159 -19.01 10.36 -6.99
CA LEU A 159 -18.28 11.53 -6.49
C LEU A 159 -17.52 11.23 -5.20
N ALA A 160 -18.17 10.58 -4.23
CA ALA A 160 -17.53 10.19 -2.97
C ALA A 160 -16.34 9.24 -3.19
N GLY A 161 -16.47 8.28 -4.12
CA GLY A 161 -15.39 7.35 -4.49
C GLY A 161 -14.19 8.08 -5.10
N VAL A 162 -14.41 8.98 -6.06
CA VAL A 162 -13.36 9.80 -6.71
C VAL A 162 -12.62 10.66 -5.69
N LEU A 163 -13.34 11.35 -4.82
CA LEU A 163 -12.75 12.21 -3.78
C LEU A 163 -11.96 11.41 -2.74
N ARG A 164 -12.39 10.19 -2.41
CA ARG A 164 -11.66 9.30 -1.49
C ARG A 164 -10.38 8.75 -2.12
N LEU A 165 -10.44 8.34 -3.39
CA LEU A 165 -9.30 7.82 -4.17
C LEU A 165 -8.18 8.84 -4.35
N ARG A 166 -8.51 10.13 -4.46
CA ARG A 166 -7.51 11.20 -4.47
C ARG A 166 -6.68 11.28 -3.17
N LYS A 167 -7.06 10.60 -2.09
CA LYS A 167 -6.37 10.53 -0.77
C LYS A 167 -6.15 11.89 -0.06
N ASP A 168 -6.60 12.99 -0.66
CA ASP A 168 -6.25 14.35 -0.24
C ASP A 168 -7.26 14.97 0.76
N LEU A 169 -8.54 14.62 0.71
CA LEU A 169 -9.59 15.23 1.57
C LEU A 169 -10.06 14.33 2.73
N PRO A 170 -10.27 14.84 3.96
CA PRO A 170 -10.83 14.04 5.06
C PRO A 170 -12.27 13.59 4.77
N ASP A 171 -12.67 12.44 5.32
CA ASP A 171 -13.99 11.83 5.06
C ASP A 171 -15.15 12.76 5.40
N ALA A 172 -15.02 13.56 6.46
CA ALA A 172 -16.00 14.58 6.84
C ALA A 172 -16.19 15.63 5.75
N ARG A 173 -15.10 16.07 5.11
CA ARG A 173 -15.16 17.05 4.01
C ARG A 173 -15.73 16.43 2.74
N VAL A 174 -15.45 15.16 2.47
CA VAL A 174 -16.10 14.42 1.36
C VAL A 174 -17.61 14.34 1.59
N ALA A 175 -18.05 14.02 2.81
CA ALA A 175 -19.48 13.97 3.16
C ALA A 175 -20.16 15.33 3.03
N GLU A 176 -19.49 16.41 3.44
CA GLU A 176 -19.97 17.78 3.29
C GLU A 176 -20.13 18.16 1.82
N ILE A 177 -19.11 17.91 0.98
CA ILE A 177 -19.17 18.19 -0.47
C ILE A 177 -20.32 17.45 -1.16
N VAL A 178 -20.55 16.18 -0.80
CA VAL A 178 -21.65 15.38 -1.35
C VAL A 178 -23.01 15.90 -0.88
N ARG A 179 -23.11 16.31 0.39
CA ARG A 179 -24.32 16.90 0.95
C ARG A 179 -24.66 18.23 0.28
N ASP A 180 -23.65 19.08 0.08
CA ASP A 180 -23.82 20.37 -0.60
C ASP A 180 -24.21 20.19 -2.06
N ALA A 181 -23.63 19.20 -2.75
CA ALA A 181 -24.02 18.87 -4.13
C ALA A 181 -25.49 18.43 -4.20
N ARG A 182 -25.93 17.53 -3.31
CA ARG A 182 -27.34 17.10 -3.21
C ARG A 182 -28.28 18.27 -2.88
N ALA A 183 -27.87 19.19 -2.02
CA ALA A 183 -28.66 20.37 -1.69
C ALA A 183 -28.84 21.30 -2.91
N ARG A 184 -27.83 21.42 -3.79
CA ARG A 184 -27.92 22.19 -5.03
C ARG A 184 -28.89 21.54 -6.04
N GLY A 185 -28.75 20.23 -6.27
CA GLY A 185 -29.70 19.47 -7.10
C GLY A 185 -31.14 19.60 -6.63
N ALA A 186 -31.37 19.49 -5.31
CA ALA A 186 -32.69 19.66 -4.72
C ALA A 186 -33.23 21.09 -4.87
N ALA A 187 -32.38 22.12 -4.75
CA ALA A 187 -32.77 23.51 -4.91
C ALA A 187 -33.06 23.91 -6.37
N ALA A 188 -32.34 23.34 -7.33
CA ALA A 188 -32.54 23.60 -8.75
C ALA A 188 -33.66 22.75 -9.38
N GLY A 189 -34.10 21.68 -8.70
CA GLY A 189 -35.13 20.77 -9.18
C GLY A 189 -34.73 20.01 -10.44
N ARG A 190 -33.42 19.85 -10.69
CA ARG A 190 -32.85 19.17 -11.86
C ARG A 190 -31.96 18.01 -11.42
N PRO A 191 -31.84 16.94 -12.22
CA PRO A 191 -30.91 15.85 -11.92
C PRO A 191 -29.47 16.37 -11.76
N LEU A 192 -28.73 15.85 -10.77
CA LEU A 192 -27.38 16.32 -10.42
C LEU A 192 -26.42 16.29 -11.61
N ALA A 193 -26.55 15.28 -12.47
CA ALA A 193 -25.74 15.14 -13.67
C ALA A 193 -25.96 16.28 -14.70
N GLN A 194 -27.16 16.88 -14.74
CA GLN A 194 -27.47 17.98 -15.64
C GLN A 194 -27.02 19.33 -15.09
N GLU A 195 -27.08 19.52 -13.77
CA GLU A 195 -26.71 20.79 -13.13
C GLU A 195 -25.20 20.91 -12.88
N LEU A 196 -24.57 19.83 -12.40
CA LEU A 196 -23.18 19.84 -11.93
C LEU A 196 -22.21 19.13 -12.89
N GLY A 197 -22.74 18.53 -13.96
CA GLY A 197 -21.95 17.78 -14.93
C GLY A 197 -21.49 16.41 -14.40
N SER A 198 -20.36 15.92 -14.92
CA SER A 198 -19.81 14.64 -14.48
C SER A 198 -19.23 14.72 -13.07
N PRO A 199 -19.35 13.66 -12.25
CA PRO A 199 -18.74 13.60 -10.92
C PRO A 199 -17.24 13.90 -10.93
N GLU A 200 -16.54 13.48 -11.97
CA GLU A 200 -15.09 13.67 -12.15
C GLU A 200 -14.74 15.13 -12.42
N ALA A 201 -15.50 15.82 -13.27
CA ALA A 201 -15.31 17.25 -13.56
C ALA A 201 -15.61 18.09 -12.32
N TYR A 202 -16.66 17.75 -11.57
CA TYR A 202 -16.99 18.42 -10.31
C TYR A 202 -15.93 18.18 -9.24
N ALA A 203 -15.40 16.96 -9.13
CA ALA A 203 -14.31 16.63 -8.22
C ALA A 203 -13.02 17.41 -8.55
N ALA A 204 -12.71 17.60 -9.82
CA ALA A 204 -11.50 18.31 -10.27
C ALA A 204 -11.42 19.76 -9.78
N GLY A 205 -12.57 20.40 -9.49
CA GLY A 205 -12.63 21.77 -8.96
C GLY A 205 -12.16 21.93 -7.51
N PHE A 206 -12.05 20.84 -6.73
CA PHE A 206 -11.63 20.92 -5.33
C PHE A 206 -10.10 20.89 -5.21
N GLN A 207 -9.55 21.91 -4.54
CA GLN A 207 -8.12 22.01 -4.27
C GLN A 207 -7.61 20.90 -3.33
N LYS A 208 -6.36 20.50 -3.56
CA LYS A 208 -5.68 19.44 -2.82
C LYS A 208 -5.23 19.94 -1.44
N ASP A 209 -5.71 19.30 -0.38
CA ASP A 209 -5.24 19.54 0.99
C ASP A 209 -3.84 18.92 1.19
N ARG A 210 -2.79 19.74 1.05
CA ARG A 210 -1.39 19.30 1.00
C ARG A 210 -0.79 18.87 2.36
N VAL A 211 -1.51 19.08 3.47
CA VAL A 211 -0.98 18.88 4.83
C VAL A 211 -1.45 17.56 5.47
N VAL A 212 -2.60 17.02 5.05
CA VAL A 212 -3.23 15.86 5.69
C VAL A 212 -2.49 14.56 5.40
N ALA A 213 -2.02 14.37 4.17
CA ALA A 213 -1.26 13.18 3.75
C ALA A 213 0.07 13.00 4.52
N PRO A 214 0.99 13.99 4.57
CA PRO A 214 2.27 13.80 5.26
C PRO A 214 2.12 13.68 6.78
N ARG A 215 1.10 14.31 7.39
CA ARG A 215 0.80 14.10 8.81
C ARG A 215 0.46 12.65 9.12
N ARG A 216 -0.37 12.02 8.29
CA ARG A 216 -0.81 10.63 8.49
C ARG A 216 0.33 9.64 8.25
N GLN A 217 1.18 9.91 7.27
CA GLN A 217 2.36 9.09 6.97
C GLN A 217 3.34 9.08 8.15
N ALA A 218 3.63 10.24 8.74
CA ALA A 218 4.45 10.35 9.94
C ALA A 218 3.88 9.54 11.13
N TRP A 219 2.56 9.61 11.36
CA TRP A 219 1.91 8.82 12.42
C TRP A 219 1.89 7.31 12.12
N ALA A 220 1.67 6.90 10.87
CA ALA A 220 1.70 5.49 10.47
C ALA A 220 3.10 4.88 10.64
N VAL A 221 4.14 5.61 10.25
CA VAL A 221 5.53 5.21 10.46
C VAL A 221 5.86 5.16 11.96
N THR A 222 5.38 6.11 12.75
CA THR A 222 5.54 6.08 14.21
C THR A 222 4.92 4.80 14.80
N ALA A 223 3.69 4.46 14.42
CA ALA A 223 3.02 3.24 14.89
C ALA A 223 3.76 1.96 14.46
N LEU A 224 4.30 1.93 13.24
CA LEU A 224 5.10 0.81 12.74
C LEU A 224 6.40 0.64 13.54
N VAL A 225 7.11 1.74 13.83
CA VAL A 225 8.32 1.71 14.65
C VAL A 225 8.02 1.23 16.06
N VAL A 226 6.91 1.68 16.66
CA VAL A 226 6.47 1.20 17.99
C VAL A 226 6.14 -0.30 17.95
N LEU A 227 5.47 -0.78 16.89
CA LEU A 227 5.17 -2.21 16.73
C LEU A 227 6.46 -3.04 16.62
N ILE A 228 7.43 -2.57 15.84
CA ILE A 228 8.76 -3.16 15.71
C ILE A 228 9.48 -3.22 17.07
N LEU A 229 9.42 -2.14 17.85
CA LEU A 229 9.99 -2.11 19.19
C LEU A 229 9.28 -3.12 20.11
N ALA A 230 7.95 -3.23 19.99
CA ALA A 230 7.15 -4.14 20.80
C ALA A 230 7.48 -5.62 20.55
N THR A 231 7.81 -6.01 19.32
CA THR A 231 8.24 -7.40 19.03
C THR A 231 9.60 -7.76 19.65
N ARG A 232 10.41 -6.77 20.04
CA ARG A 232 11.71 -6.97 20.70
C ARG A 232 11.65 -6.94 22.23
N LEU A 233 10.56 -6.42 22.81
CA LEU A 233 10.38 -6.36 24.26
C LEU A 233 10.54 -7.71 24.95
N PRO A 234 10.00 -8.84 24.45
CA PRO A 234 10.15 -10.14 25.11
C PRO A 234 11.61 -10.60 25.23
N GLY A 235 12.41 -10.45 24.17
CA GLY A 235 13.83 -10.83 24.17
C GLY A 235 14.66 -9.96 25.11
N VAL A 236 14.42 -8.65 25.11
CA VAL A 236 15.11 -7.72 26.04
C VAL A 236 14.74 -8.00 27.49
N VAL A 237 13.46 -8.29 27.78
CA VAL A 237 13.00 -8.67 29.12
C VAL A 237 13.57 -10.02 29.55
N ALA A 238 13.79 -10.94 28.61
CA ALA A 238 14.48 -12.21 28.84
C ALA A 238 16.02 -12.07 29.01
N GLY A 239 16.56 -10.85 28.92
CA GLY A 239 17.99 -10.58 29.09
C GLY A 239 18.85 -10.83 27.85
N GLU A 240 18.23 -11.02 26.68
CA GLU A 240 18.96 -11.14 25.42
C GLU A 240 19.67 -9.83 25.08
N ARG A 241 20.95 -9.91 24.71
CA ARG A 241 21.70 -8.75 24.24
C ARG A 241 21.23 -8.42 22.82
N LEU A 242 20.87 -7.15 22.61
CA LEU A 242 20.60 -6.61 21.28
C LEU A 242 21.83 -6.83 20.39
N SER A 243 21.64 -7.52 19.28
CA SER A 243 22.68 -7.69 18.27
C SER A 243 23.03 -6.33 17.65
N GLY A 244 24.26 -6.15 17.17
CA GLY A 244 24.64 -4.95 16.41
C GLY A 244 23.73 -4.71 15.19
N TRP A 245 23.16 -5.78 14.64
CA TRP A 245 22.15 -5.73 13.58
C TRP A 245 20.79 -5.22 14.05
N ASP A 246 20.39 -5.54 15.28
CA ASP A 246 19.16 -5.02 15.88
C ASP A 246 19.27 -3.50 16.07
N VAL A 247 20.44 -3.04 16.52
CA VAL A 247 20.76 -1.61 16.66
C VAL A 247 20.75 -0.92 15.29
N ALA A 248 21.35 -1.52 14.26
CA ALA A 248 21.34 -0.97 12.91
C ALA A 248 19.92 -0.84 12.33
N TYR A 249 19.07 -1.86 12.52
CA TYR A 249 17.68 -1.82 12.08
C TYR A 249 16.86 -0.75 12.80
N LEU A 250 17.03 -0.62 14.12
CA LEU A 250 16.40 0.44 14.91
C LEU A 250 16.85 1.84 14.49
N LEU A 251 18.13 2.02 14.15
CA LEU A 251 18.64 3.28 13.63
C LEU A 251 18.00 3.65 12.29
N VAL A 252 17.88 2.71 11.35
CA VAL A 252 17.19 2.93 10.07
C VAL A 252 15.72 3.31 10.31
N ALA A 253 15.03 2.59 11.20
CA ALA A 253 13.65 2.89 11.57
C ALA A 253 13.49 4.32 12.14
N VAL A 254 14.43 4.76 12.98
CA VAL A 254 14.47 6.13 13.52
C VAL A 254 14.77 7.16 12.44
N VAL A 255 15.69 6.89 11.49
CA VAL A 255 15.99 7.80 10.38
C VAL A 255 14.76 8.01 9.49
N VAL A 256 14.06 6.92 9.13
CA VAL A 256 12.82 6.99 8.35
C VAL A 256 11.75 7.79 9.09
N LEU A 257 11.58 7.53 10.40
CA LEU A 257 10.68 8.30 11.25
C LEU A 257 11.01 9.80 11.25
N VAL A 258 12.28 10.15 11.46
CA VAL A 258 12.74 11.54 11.48
C VAL A 258 12.51 12.21 10.12
N TRP A 259 12.74 11.50 9.02
CA TRP A 259 12.53 12.03 7.68
C TRP A 259 11.06 12.37 7.41
N GLU A 260 10.14 11.46 7.75
CA GLU A 260 8.70 11.65 7.58
C GLU A 260 8.16 12.82 8.42
N TRP A 261 8.66 12.97 9.66
CA TRP A 261 8.34 14.12 10.51
C TRP A 261 8.97 15.43 10.00
N ARG A 262 10.08 15.40 9.26
CA ARG A 262 10.63 16.57 8.57
C ARG A 262 9.78 16.97 7.37
N ASP A 263 9.29 16.01 6.60
CA ASP A 263 8.42 16.25 5.45
C ASP A 263 7.05 16.79 5.88
N TYR A 264 6.46 16.27 6.96
CA TYR A 264 5.29 16.88 7.59
C TYR A 264 5.54 18.34 7.98
N ARG A 265 6.63 18.63 8.69
CA ARG A 265 6.98 20.00 9.08
C ARG A 265 7.22 20.91 7.89
N ALA A 266 7.81 20.40 6.80
CA ALA A 266 7.99 21.14 5.56
C ALA A 266 6.66 21.44 4.85
N ALA A 267 5.73 20.49 4.85
CA ALA A 267 4.38 20.68 4.29
C ALA A 267 3.56 21.70 5.10
N VAL A 268 3.66 21.70 6.43
CA VAL A 268 3.01 22.69 7.30
C VAL A 268 3.56 24.10 7.06
N ARG A 269 4.88 24.26 6.88
CA ARG A 269 5.49 25.57 6.57
C ARG A 269 5.02 26.12 5.23
N ARG A 270 4.93 25.26 4.20
CA ARG A 270 4.44 25.62 2.86
C ARG A 270 2.95 25.96 2.79
N ALA A 271 2.17 25.59 3.80
CA ALA A 271 0.74 25.93 3.88
C ALA A 271 0.47 27.21 4.69
N ARG A 272 1.50 27.78 5.35
CA ARG A 272 1.40 29.00 6.17
C ARG A 272 2.00 30.24 5.51
N GLY A 273 2.75 30.08 4.42
CA GLY A 273 3.30 31.16 3.60
C GLY A 273 2.64 31.16 2.24
#